data_AF-A0AAU3PXH1-F1
#
_entry.id   AF-A0AAU3PXH1-F1
#
_cell.length_a   1.000
_cell.length_b   1.000
_cell.length_c   1.000
_cell.angle_alpha   90.00
_cell.angle_beta   90.00
_cell.angle_gamma   90.00
#
_symmetry.space_group_name_H-M   'P 1'
#
loop_
_entity.id
_entity.type
_entity.pdbx_description
1 polymer ?
#
loop_
_entity_poly.entity_id
_entity_poly.type
_entity_poly.pdbx_seq_one_letter_code
_entity_poly.pdbx_strand_id
1 'polypeptide(L)' 'MATECPTCSWPAPMYVSSHGSVRYLRCVCGQWLAAHRGGVSPVSGPGTGSAPAAQHLELIPFPEE' A
#
# COMPACT_ATOMS: atom_id res chain seq x y z
N MET A 1 -16.11 -3.70 14.53
CA MET A 1 -16.49 -2.65 13.55
C MET A 1 -15.59 -2.81 12.34
N ALA A 2 -16.18 -2.95 11.15
CA ALA A 2 -15.43 -3.02 9.90
C ALA A 2 -14.92 -1.62 9.57
N THR A 3 -13.63 -1.50 9.31
CA THR A 3 -13.00 -0.23 8.97
C THR A 3 -12.97 -0.08 7.47
N GLU A 4 -13.75 0.87 6.96
CA GLU A 4 -13.85 1.18 5.54
C GLU A 4 -12.50 1.66 4.99
N CYS A 5 -12.22 1.36 3.72
CA CYS A 5 -11.01 1.87 3.08
C CYS A 5 -11.16 3.38 2.82
N PRO A 6 -10.25 4.25 3.31
CA PRO A 6 -10.34 5.70 3.11
C PRO A 6 -10.12 6.13 1.65
N THR A 7 -9.66 5.24 0.78
CA THR A 7 -9.41 5.53 -0.65
C THR A 7 -10.63 5.26 -1.54
N CYS A 8 -11.34 4.15 -1.33
CA CYS A 8 -12.45 3.74 -2.20
C CYS A 8 -13.76 3.46 -1.46
N SER A 9 -13.81 3.72 -0.15
CA SER A 9 -14.97 3.47 0.73
C SER A 9 -15.42 2.00 0.76
N TRP A 10 -14.56 1.05 0.37
CA TRP A 10 -14.89 -0.37 0.45
C TRP A 10 -15.01 -0.80 1.93
N PRO A 11 -16.14 -1.40 2.33
CA PRO A 11 -16.47 -1.58 3.75
C PRO A 11 -15.78 -2.77 4.43
N ALA A 12 -15.22 -3.71 3.65
CA ALA A 12 -14.62 -4.93 4.19
C ALA A 12 -13.23 -5.21 3.58
N PRO A 13 -12.18 -4.46 3.96
CA PRO A 13 -10.81 -4.81 3.59
C PRO A 13 -10.42 -6.18 4.15
N MET A 14 -9.71 -6.98 3.35
CA MET A 14 -9.31 -8.33 3.71
C MET A 14 -8.13 -8.31 4.68
N TYR A 15 -8.20 -9.08 5.76
CA TYR A 15 -7.07 -9.25 6.67
C TYR A 15 -5.93 -10.05 6.03
N VAL A 16 -4.70 -9.59 6.18
CA VAL A 16 -3.51 -10.27 5.66
C VAL A 16 -2.61 -10.76 6.79
N SER A 17 -2.24 -9.87 7.71
CA SER A 17 -1.31 -10.18 8.79
C SER A 17 -1.45 -9.21 9.96
N SER A 18 -0.79 -9.52 11.08
CA SER A 18 -0.74 -8.64 12.25
C SER A 18 0.67 -8.58 12.80
N HIS A 19 1.07 -7.40 13.27
CA HIS A 19 2.30 -7.17 14.00
C HIS A 19 2.00 -6.37 15.26
N GLY A 20 2.07 -7.04 16.42
CA GLY A 20 1.68 -6.46 17.70
C GLY A 20 0.22 -5.99 17.69
N SER A 21 -0.01 -4.72 18.00
CA SER A 21 -1.34 -4.10 18.01
C SER A 21 -1.81 -3.60 16.63
N VAL A 22 -1.02 -3.80 15.58
CA VAL A 22 -1.33 -3.35 14.22
C VAL A 22 -1.77 -4.54 13.37
N ARG A 23 -2.87 -4.39 12.64
CA ARG A 23 -3.37 -5.35 11.65
C ARG A 23 -3.22 -4.77 10.26
N TYR A 24 -2.60 -5.52 9.37
CA TYR A 24 -2.46 -5.16 7.97
C TYR A 24 -3.61 -5.77 7.16
N LEU A 25 -4.30 -4.91 6.41
CA LEU A 25 -5.42 -5.27 5.55
C LEU A 25 -5.12 -4.90 4.09
N ARG A 26 -5.71 -5.62 3.16
CA ARG A 26 -5.70 -5.35 1.72
C ARG A 26 -7.08 -4.93 1.27
N CYS A 27 -7.18 -3.78 0.61
CA CYS A 27 -8.42 -3.36 -0.02
C CYS A 27 -8.52 -3.90 -1.47
N VAL A 28 -9.74 -4.09 -1.97
CA VAL A 28 -10.02 -4.49 -3.36
C VAL A 28 -9.52 -3.47 -4.39
N CYS A 29 -9.41 -2.18 -4.01
CA CYS A 29 -8.80 -1.15 -4.86
C CYS A 29 -7.27 -1.26 -4.99
N GLY A 30 -6.66 -2.28 -4.37
CA GLY A 30 -5.22 -2.52 -4.38
C GLY A 30 -4.49 -1.94 -3.17
N GLN A 31 -5.08 -0.96 -2.46
CA GLN A 31 -4.39 -0.24 -1.40
C GLN A 31 -4.14 -1.10 -0.14
N TRP A 32 -2.97 -0.92 0.47
CA TRP A 32 -2.64 -1.49 1.77
C TRP A 32 -3.10 -0.57 2.90
N LEU A 33 -3.64 -1.16 3.96
CA LEU A 33 -4.18 -0.46 5.11
C LEU A 33 -3.57 -1.01 6.40
N ALA A 34 -3.26 -0.13 7.35
CA ALA A 34 -2.84 -0.48 8.70
C ALA A 34 -3.94 -0.07 9.69
N ALA A 35 -4.55 -1.06 10.33
CA ALA A 35 -5.53 -0.87 11.39
C ALA A 35 -4.85 -0.94 12.76
N HIS A 36 -5.05 0.09 13.57
CA HIS A 36 -4.54 0.21 14.93
C HIS A 36 -5.63 0.79 15.84
N ARG A 37 -5.36 0.93 17.14
CA ARG A 37 -6.34 1.50 18.09
C ARG A 37 -6.86 2.90 17.72
N GLY A 38 -6.10 3.66 16.94
CA GLY A 38 -6.45 5.02 16.50
C GLY A 38 -7.23 5.08 15.19
N GLY A 39 -7.56 3.94 14.58
CA GLY A 39 -8.28 3.87 13.31
C GLY A 39 -7.51 3.12 12.22
N VAL A 40 -7.82 3.44 10.96
CA VAL A 40 -7.17 2.85 9.78
C VAL A 40 -6.47 3.93 8.98
N SER A 41 -5.19 3.69 8.71
CA SER A 41 -4.36 4.55 7.89
C SER A 41 -3.93 3.80 6.62
N PRO A 42 -3.92 4.45 5.44
CA PRO A 42 -3.31 3.88 4.25
C PRO A 42 -1.81 3.72 4.47
N VAL A 43 -1.27 2.59 4.03
CA VAL A 43 0.17 2.33 4.05
C VAL A 43 0.74 2.75 2.70
N SER A 44 1.50 3.84 2.70
CA SER A 44 2.29 4.26 1.55
C SER A 44 3.49 3.32 1.39
N GLY A 45 3.28 2.17 0.74
CA GLY A 45 4.34 1.27 0.31
C GLY A 45 4.69 1.50 -1.17
N PRO A 46 5.91 1.19 -1.62
CA PRO A 46 6.34 1.33 -3.02
C PRO A 46 5.61 0.41 -4.02
N GLY A 47 4.44 -0.15 -3.70
CA GLY A 47 3.79 -1.18 -4.51
C GLY A 47 2.39 -0.87 -5.03
N THR A 48 1.71 0.18 -4.57
CA THR A 48 0.27 0.37 -4.90
C THR A 48 -0.18 1.81 -5.09
N GLY A 49 0.76 2.74 -5.29
CA GLY A 49 0.45 3.95 -6.05
C GLY A 49 0.36 3.56 -7.52
N SER A 50 -0.55 4.17 -8.28
CA SER A 50 -0.32 4.36 -9.70
C SER A 50 0.97 5.19 -9.80
N ALA A 51 2.13 4.55 -9.72
CA ALA A 51 3.35 5.18 -10.17
C ALA A 51 3.08 5.56 -11.63
N PRO A 52 3.33 6.80 -12.08
CA PRO A 52 3.47 7.00 -13.51
C PRO A 52 4.50 5.96 -13.98
N ALA A 53 4.09 5.11 -14.92
CA ALA A 53 5.03 4.25 -15.60
C ALA A 53 6.13 5.14 -16.18
N ALA A 54 7.39 4.84 -15.84
CA ALA A 54 8.59 5.60 -16.19
C ALA A 54 8.66 7.01 -15.54
N GLN A 55 9.77 7.42 -14.92
CA GLN A 55 11.01 7.73 -15.62
C GLN A 55 12.18 7.80 -14.63
N HIS A 56 12.91 6.71 -14.39
CA HIS A 56 14.33 6.78 -14.01
C HIS A 56 14.99 5.40 -14.18
N LEU A 57 14.99 4.90 -15.41
CA LEU A 57 15.87 3.80 -15.80
C LEU A 57 16.66 4.24 -17.03
N GLU A 58 17.23 5.45 -16.98
CA GLU A 58 18.10 5.95 -18.04
C GLU A 58 19.51 6.16 -17.51
N LEU A 59 20.43 5.45 -18.18
CA LEU A 59 21.88 5.56 -18.21
C LEU A 59 22.67 5.05 -16.98
N ILE A 60 22.90 3.75 -16.96
CA ILE A 60 24.21 3.23 -16.53
C ILE A 60 25.08 3.21 -17.80
N PRO A 61 26.09 4.09 -17.98
CA PRO A 61 26.99 3.97 -19.11
C PRO A 61 27.79 2.66 -19.00
N PHE A 62 27.86 1.92 -20.11
CA PHE A 62 28.74 0.74 -20.21
C PHE A 62 30.20 1.20 -20.13
N PRO A 63 31.09 0.42 -19.46
CA PRO A 63 32.50 0.78 -19.39
C PRO A 63 33.12 0.73 -20.79
N GLU A 64 33.84 1.79 -21.16
CA GLU A 64 34.77 1.76 -22.30
C GLU A 64 36.02 0.97 -21.90
N GLU A 65 36.53 0.16 -22.83
CA GLU A 65 37.61 -0.84 -22.64
C GLU A 65 38.96 -0.27 -22.18
#